data_AF-A0A7S0AB31-F1
#
_entry.id   AF-A0A7S0AB31-F1
#
_cell.length_a   1.000
_cell.length_b   1.000
_cell.length_c   1.000
_cell.angle_alpha   90.00
_cell.angle_beta   90.00
_cell.angle_gamma   90.00
#
_symmetry.space_group_name_H-M   'P 1'
#
loop_
_entity.id
_entity.type
_entity.pdbx_description
1 polymer ?
#
loop_
_entity_poly.entity_id
_entity_poly.type
_entity_poly.pdbx_seq_one_letter_code
_entity_poly.pdbx_strand_id
1 'polypeptide(L)'
;MDLEVHICGLGRPWVVSAASTWTVRTLKREIEVVTGVPAREQRLLVGSIEPRVFTKLQLLAQGTTLDLQCLRRSSEQAEWLEAVEEDSEGEFLADAPPHICADREVVAAAVARNGRALQFASDALRANRELVLLALEEDPQALRYAASELWADRGFVLAAMERNPLALRHASMELRADPDVVRCAVERNGLALQHAAKALRADRELVLAAVEDDADALQFADPELQCDTEVIQASLEEGRP
;
A
#
# COMPACT_ATOMS: atom_id res chain seq x y z
N MET A 1 15.52 -37.13 0.05
CA MET A 1 14.78 -37.23 -1.23
C MET A 1 15.02 -35.94 -1.95
N ASP A 2 15.46 -36.04 -3.20
CA ASP A 2 15.67 -34.87 -4.05
C ASP A 2 14.32 -34.37 -4.54
N LEU A 3 14.21 -33.06 -4.71
CA LEU A 3 13.01 -32.38 -5.14
C LEU A 3 13.07 -32.20 -6.67
N GLU A 4 12.07 -32.66 -7.40
CA GLU A 4 11.98 -32.38 -8.84
C GLU A 4 11.37 -30.99 -9.04
N VAL A 5 12.15 -30.08 -9.64
CA VAL A 5 11.73 -28.70 -9.90
C VAL A 5 11.49 -28.53 -11.39
N HIS A 6 10.25 -28.27 -11.76
CA HIS A 6 9.80 -28.04 -13.13
C HIS A 6 9.79 -26.54 -13.41
N ILE A 7 10.53 -26.10 -14.43
CA ILE A 7 10.71 -24.68 -14.74
C ILE A 7 10.20 -24.42 -16.16
N CYS A 8 9.29 -23.46 -16.29
CA CYS A 8 8.77 -22.98 -17.58
C CYS A 8 9.00 -21.46 -17.75
N GLY A 9 8.77 -20.92 -18.95
CA GLY A 9 8.75 -19.47 -19.21
C GLY A 9 9.97 -18.86 -19.92
N LEU A 10 11.14 -19.52 -19.89
CA LEU A 10 12.35 -19.10 -20.64
C LEU A 10 12.57 -19.90 -21.94
N GLY A 11 11.48 -20.38 -22.56
CA GLY A 11 11.53 -21.26 -23.73
C GLY A 11 11.02 -22.65 -23.42
N ARG A 12 11.81 -23.70 -23.77
CA ARG A 12 11.40 -25.09 -23.52
C ARG A 12 11.38 -25.38 -22.02
N PRO A 13 10.28 -25.94 -21.49
CA PRO A 13 10.25 -26.39 -20.10
C PRO A 13 11.33 -27.45 -19.84
N TRP A 14 11.91 -27.42 -18.65
CA TRP A 14 12.90 -28.40 -18.23
C TRP A 14 12.79 -28.66 -16.73
N VAL A 15 13.41 -29.75 -16.29
CA VAL A 15 13.34 -30.25 -14.92
C VAL A 15 14.74 -30.34 -14.34
N VAL A 16 14.90 -29.93 -13.09
CA VAL A 16 16.13 -30.09 -12.32
C VAL A 16 15.87 -30.84 -11.02
N SER A 17 16.76 -31.76 -10.69
CA SER A 17 16.76 -32.43 -9.39
C SER A 17 17.48 -31.55 -8.37
N ALA A 18 16.73 -30.95 -7.46
CA ALA A 18 17.23 -30.02 -6.47
C ALA A 18 17.48 -30.71 -5.12
N ALA A 19 18.67 -30.49 -4.55
CA ALA A 19 19.00 -31.02 -3.23
C ALA A 19 18.17 -30.36 -2.12
N SER A 20 18.05 -31.04 -0.97
CA SER A 20 17.31 -30.57 0.22
C SER A 20 17.78 -29.23 0.81
N THR A 21 18.98 -28.78 0.42
CA THR A 21 19.61 -27.53 0.85
C THR A 21 19.35 -26.38 -0.11
N TRP A 22 18.76 -26.64 -1.29
CA TRP A 22 18.56 -25.61 -2.30
C TRP A 22 17.56 -24.55 -1.83
N THR A 23 17.89 -23.31 -2.15
CA THR A 23 17.07 -22.13 -1.97
C THR A 23 16.68 -21.56 -3.32
N VAL A 24 15.76 -20.59 -3.33
CA VAL A 24 15.43 -19.81 -4.52
C VAL A 24 16.70 -19.20 -5.14
N ARG A 25 17.64 -18.71 -4.32
CA ARG A 25 18.94 -18.18 -4.78
C ARG A 25 19.79 -19.23 -5.49
N THR A 26 19.90 -20.46 -4.97
CA THR A 26 20.70 -21.49 -5.63
C THR A 26 20.05 -21.93 -6.93
N LEU A 27 18.71 -22.00 -6.97
CA LEU A 27 17.98 -22.27 -8.19
C LEU A 27 18.20 -21.18 -9.25
N LYS A 28 18.19 -19.90 -8.86
CA LYS A 28 18.46 -18.80 -9.79
C LYS A 28 19.85 -18.92 -10.44
N ARG A 29 20.88 -19.28 -9.67
CA ARG A 29 22.22 -19.54 -10.18
C ARG A 29 22.24 -20.70 -11.17
N GLU A 30 21.50 -21.77 -10.89
CA GLU A 30 21.40 -22.92 -11.80
C GLU A 30 20.73 -22.52 -13.13
N ILE A 31 19.62 -21.77 -13.06
CA ILE A 31 18.95 -21.24 -14.25
C ILE A 31 19.90 -20.36 -15.05
N GLU A 32 20.71 -19.53 -14.39
CA GLU A 32 21.69 -18.66 -15.05
C GLU A 32 22.76 -19.48 -15.79
N VAL A 33 23.30 -20.53 -15.16
CA VAL A 33 24.28 -21.43 -15.80
C VAL A 33 23.69 -22.11 -17.04
N VAL A 34 22.43 -22.57 -16.97
CA VAL A 34 21.79 -23.33 -18.06
C VAL A 34 21.31 -22.42 -19.19
N THR A 35 20.75 -21.25 -18.86
CA THR A 35 20.05 -20.39 -19.83
C THR A 35 20.84 -19.15 -20.24
N GLY A 36 21.88 -18.79 -19.49
CA GLY A 36 22.60 -17.52 -19.64
C GLY A 36 21.82 -16.29 -19.17
N VAL A 37 20.61 -16.44 -18.63
CA VAL A 37 19.82 -15.32 -18.10
C VAL A 37 20.33 -14.97 -16.70
N PRO A 38 20.84 -13.74 -16.46
CA PRO A 38 21.38 -13.35 -15.15
C PRO A 38 20.37 -13.51 -14.01
N ALA A 39 20.79 -13.95 -12.82
CA ALA A 39 19.91 -14.18 -11.67
C ALA A 39 19.00 -12.99 -11.28
N ARG A 40 19.47 -11.76 -11.52
CA ARG A 40 18.71 -10.52 -11.28
C ARG A 40 17.57 -10.31 -12.28
N GLU A 41 17.78 -10.74 -13.52
CA GLU A 41 16.76 -10.69 -14.57
C GLU A 41 15.72 -11.81 -14.41
N GLN A 42 15.97 -12.79 -13.53
CA GLN A 42 15.04 -13.89 -13.29
C GLN A 42 13.99 -13.53 -12.23
N ARG A 43 12.73 -13.62 -12.64
CA ARG A 43 11.56 -13.55 -11.76
C ARG A 43 10.92 -14.92 -11.65
N LEU A 44 11.03 -15.54 -10.47
CA LEU A 44 10.51 -16.89 -10.22
C LEU A 44 9.15 -16.81 -9.53
N LEU A 45 8.16 -17.53 -10.03
CA LEU A 45 6.80 -17.53 -9.50
C LEU A 45 6.34 -18.96 -9.18
N VAL A 46 5.83 -19.14 -7.96
CA VAL A 46 5.04 -20.30 -7.55
C VAL A 46 3.57 -19.89 -7.58
N GLY A 47 2.85 -20.30 -8.62
CA GLY A 47 1.52 -19.74 -8.90
C GLY A 47 1.61 -18.23 -9.15
N SER A 48 1.06 -17.43 -8.24
CA SER A 48 1.09 -15.95 -8.32
C SER A 48 2.07 -15.30 -7.33
N ILE A 49 2.85 -16.10 -6.60
CA ILE A 49 3.71 -15.61 -5.52
C ILE A 49 5.17 -15.67 -5.97
N GLU A 50 5.88 -14.56 -5.79
CA GLU A 50 7.34 -14.51 -5.92
C GLU A 50 7.98 -14.85 -4.56
N PRO A 51 8.63 -16.02 -4.41
CA PRO A 51 9.20 -16.43 -3.14
C PRO A 51 10.49 -15.67 -2.83
N ARG A 52 10.75 -15.41 -1.55
CA ARG A 52 11.99 -14.76 -1.09
C ARG A 52 13.23 -15.57 -1.51
N VAL A 53 14.30 -14.87 -1.86
CA VAL A 53 15.54 -15.47 -2.39
C VAL A 53 16.20 -16.51 -1.46
N PHE A 54 15.97 -16.42 -0.14
CA PHE A 54 16.52 -17.37 0.84
C PHE A 54 15.57 -18.52 1.19
N THR A 55 14.35 -18.54 0.66
CA THR A 55 13.38 -19.60 0.94
C THR A 55 13.89 -20.93 0.38
N LYS A 56 13.85 -21.99 1.19
CA LYS A 56 14.17 -23.36 0.75
C LYS A 56 13.12 -23.85 -0.23
N LEU A 57 13.54 -24.51 -1.31
CA LEU A 57 12.62 -24.98 -2.35
C LEU A 57 11.61 -26.02 -1.82
N GLN A 58 12.03 -26.82 -0.84
CA GLN A 58 11.17 -27.85 -0.21
C GLN A 58 9.97 -27.24 0.54
N LEU A 59 10.05 -25.98 0.96
CA LEU A 59 8.93 -25.29 1.61
C LEU A 59 7.88 -24.79 0.61
N LEU A 60 8.24 -24.73 -0.68
CA LEU A 60 7.37 -24.28 -1.76
C LEU A 60 6.71 -25.46 -2.48
N ALA A 61 7.26 -26.66 -2.32
CA ALA A 61 6.88 -27.87 -3.05
C ALA A 61 5.57 -28.48 -2.53
N GLN A 62 4.86 -29.18 -3.42
CA GLN A 62 3.73 -30.03 -3.07
C GLN A 62 4.20 -31.50 -3.12
N GLY A 63 4.66 -32.02 -1.98
CA GLY A 63 5.26 -33.35 -1.91
C GLY A 63 6.69 -33.35 -2.45
N THR A 64 6.93 -34.05 -3.56
CA THR A 64 8.27 -34.22 -4.16
C THR A 64 8.47 -33.41 -5.45
N THR A 65 7.49 -32.60 -5.84
CA THR A 65 7.55 -31.77 -7.05
C THR A 65 7.31 -30.30 -6.72
N LEU A 66 7.94 -29.43 -7.50
CA LEU A 66 7.76 -27.98 -7.45
C LEU A 66 7.66 -27.43 -8.87
N ASP A 67 6.51 -26.86 -9.21
CA ASP A 67 6.29 -26.15 -10.47
C ASP A 67 6.59 -24.66 -10.31
N LEU A 68 7.41 -24.12 -11.20
CA LEU A 68 7.83 -22.72 -11.22
C LEU A 68 7.70 -22.13 -12.62
N GLN A 69 7.22 -20.89 -12.67
CA GLN A 69 7.34 -20.05 -13.85
C GLN A 69 8.52 -19.08 -13.67
N CYS A 70 9.45 -19.08 -14.62
CA CYS A 70 10.54 -18.13 -14.70
C CYS A 70 10.25 -17.11 -15.81
N LEU A 71 10.03 -15.87 -15.42
CA LEU A 71 9.91 -14.73 -16.31
C LEU A 71 11.26 -14.00 -16.39
N ARG A 72 11.54 -13.40 -17.55
CA ARG A 72 12.73 -12.55 -17.74
C ARG A 72 12.34 -11.08 -17.66
N ARG A 73 12.91 -10.37 -16.68
CA ARG A 73 12.93 -8.91 -16.61
C ARG A 73 13.87 -8.34 -17.67
N SER A 74 13.63 -7.13 -18.14
CA SER A 74 14.64 -6.44 -18.94
C SER A 74 15.88 -6.15 -18.08
N SER A 75 17.05 -6.01 -18.70
CA SER A 75 18.27 -5.65 -17.99
C SER A 75 18.11 -4.31 -17.26
N GLU A 76 17.46 -3.33 -17.91
CA GLU A 76 17.15 -2.03 -17.31
C GLU A 76 16.23 -2.19 -16.08
N GLN A 77 15.12 -2.92 -16.17
CA GLN A 77 14.22 -3.13 -15.03
C GLN A 77 14.95 -3.81 -13.86
N ALA A 78 15.80 -4.80 -14.14
CA ALA A 78 16.59 -5.50 -13.12
C ALA A 78 17.61 -4.57 -12.45
N GLU A 79 18.28 -3.69 -13.20
CA GLU A 79 19.19 -2.69 -12.67
C GLU A 79 18.47 -1.70 -11.75
N TRP A 80 17.27 -1.25 -12.13
CA TRP A 80 16.45 -0.39 -11.28
C TRP A 80 16.01 -1.10 -10.00
N LEU A 81 15.62 -2.37 -10.06
CA LEU A 81 15.26 -3.14 -8.85
C LEU A 81 16.46 -3.37 -7.92
N GLU A 82 17.64 -3.69 -8.46
CA GLU A 82 18.87 -3.80 -7.65
C GLU A 82 19.22 -2.47 -6.98
N ALA A 83 19.15 -1.37 -7.72
CA ALA A 83 19.47 -0.06 -7.17
C ALA A 83 18.46 0.41 -6.11
N VAL A 84 17.17 0.05 -6.21
CA VAL A 84 16.20 0.23 -5.11
C VAL A 84 16.63 -0.54 -3.86
N GLU A 85 17.19 -1.75 -4.01
CA GLU A 85 17.64 -2.54 -2.86
C GLU A 85 18.86 -1.91 -2.16
N GLU A 86 19.77 -1.31 -2.94
CA GLU A 86 21.04 -0.75 -2.47
C GLU A 86 20.93 0.68 -1.90
N ASP A 87 20.00 1.51 -2.41
CA ASP A 87 19.86 2.91 -2.00
C ASP A 87 19.20 3.05 -0.60
N SER A 88 19.88 3.75 0.30
CA SER A 88 19.37 4.07 1.64
C SER A 88 18.60 5.39 1.72
N GLU A 89 18.70 6.27 0.72
CA GLU A 89 18.13 7.64 0.79
C GLU A 89 16.73 7.75 0.15
N GLY A 90 16.36 6.83 -0.75
CA GLY A 90 14.97 6.63 -1.16
C GLY A 90 14.40 7.73 -2.08
N GLU A 91 15.27 8.51 -2.73
CA GLU A 91 14.92 9.47 -3.80
C GLU A 91 15.11 8.89 -5.21
N PHE A 92 15.36 7.58 -5.29
CA PHE A 92 15.75 6.85 -6.51
C PHE A 92 14.86 7.10 -7.75
N LEU A 93 13.54 7.24 -7.60
CA LEU A 93 12.63 7.43 -8.74
C LEU A 93 12.62 8.87 -9.31
N ALA A 94 13.28 9.84 -8.66
CA ALA A 94 13.23 11.24 -9.10
C ALA A 94 13.82 11.44 -10.51
N ASP A 95 14.89 10.71 -10.83
CA ASP A 95 15.58 10.77 -12.12
C ASP A 95 15.21 9.61 -13.06
N ALA A 96 14.25 8.78 -12.66
CA ALA A 96 13.86 7.62 -13.45
C ALA A 96 13.14 8.03 -14.75
N PRO A 97 13.39 7.33 -15.87
CA PRO A 97 12.67 7.62 -17.12
C PRO A 97 11.18 7.25 -16.99
N PRO A 98 10.28 7.85 -17.79
CA PRO A 98 8.84 7.70 -17.61
C PRO A 98 8.32 6.26 -17.63
N HIS A 99 8.95 5.37 -18.40
CA HIS A 99 8.56 3.96 -18.45
C HIS A 99 8.93 3.19 -17.18
N ILE A 100 9.96 3.62 -16.44
CA ILE A 100 10.31 3.08 -15.13
C ILE A 100 9.37 3.63 -14.05
N CYS A 101 9.02 4.91 -14.11
CA CYS A 101 7.97 5.48 -13.25
C CYS A 101 6.59 4.84 -13.50
N ALA A 102 6.39 4.21 -14.65
CA ALA A 102 5.20 3.43 -14.98
C ALA A 102 5.35 1.92 -14.70
N ASP A 103 6.54 1.46 -14.33
CA ASP A 103 6.79 0.07 -13.98
C ASP A 103 6.31 -0.20 -12.56
N ARG A 104 5.19 -0.95 -12.44
CA ARG A 104 4.60 -1.27 -11.14
C ARG A 104 5.59 -1.98 -10.21
N GLU A 105 6.46 -2.85 -10.73
CA GLU A 105 7.36 -3.65 -9.91
C GLU A 105 8.45 -2.78 -9.28
N VAL A 106 9.07 -1.92 -10.09
CA VAL A 106 10.07 -0.95 -9.61
C VAL A 106 9.45 0.02 -8.62
N VAL A 107 8.29 0.59 -8.95
CA VAL A 107 7.62 1.57 -8.07
C VAL A 107 7.15 0.91 -6.77
N ALA A 108 6.60 -0.30 -6.82
CA ALA A 108 6.19 -1.01 -5.60
C ALA A 108 7.39 -1.32 -4.69
N ALA A 109 8.53 -1.71 -5.26
CA ALA A 109 9.75 -1.93 -4.49
C ALA A 109 10.25 -0.63 -3.82
N ALA A 110 10.21 0.50 -4.53
CA ALA A 110 10.59 1.80 -3.99
C ALA A 110 9.62 2.27 -2.88
N VAL A 111 8.31 2.15 -3.13
CA VAL A 111 7.25 2.50 -2.18
C VAL A 111 7.35 1.70 -0.89
N ALA A 112 7.63 0.39 -0.98
CA ALA A 112 7.80 -0.48 0.17
C ALA A 112 8.99 -0.12 1.08
N ARG A 113 9.88 0.77 0.64
CA ARG A 113 11.00 1.30 1.44
C ARG A 113 10.75 2.74 1.89
N ASN A 114 10.07 3.52 1.06
CA ASN A 114 9.72 4.91 1.32
C ASN A 114 8.37 5.19 0.67
N GLY A 115 7.29 5.27 1.46
CA GLY A 115 5.95 5.54 0.94
C GLY A 115 5.86 6.81 0.08
N ARG A 116 6.72 7.81 0.32
CA ARG A 116 6.76 9.05 -0.47
C ARG A 116 7.28 8.87 -1.89
N ALA A 117 7.90 7.73 -2.22
CA ALA A 117 8.32 7.40 -3.57
C ALA A 117 7.13 7.37 -4.56
N LEU A 118 5.90 7.20 -4.04
CA LEU A 118 4.67 7.29 -4.82
C LEU A 118 4.54 8.61 -5.60
N GLN A 119 5.16 9.71 -5.15
CA GLN A 119 5.12 11.00 -5.83
C GLN A 119 5.72 10.99 -7.25
N PHE A 120 6.65 10.06 -7.51
CA PHE A 120 7.34 9.92 -8.79
C PHE A 120 6.68 8.90 -9.72
N ALA A 121 5.70 8.13 -9.21
CA ALA A 121 4.98 7.15 -9.98
C ALA A 121 4.12 7.83 -11.07
N SER A 122 3.94 7.12 -12.19
CA SER A 122 3.00 7.53 -13.23
C SER A 122 1.58 7.72 -12.69
N ASP A 123 0.78 8.55 -13.35
CA ASP A 123 -0.61 8.82 -12.93
C ASP A 123 -1.44 7.55 -12.79
N ALA A 124 -1.26 6.59 -13.70
CA ALA A 124 -1.92 5.29 -13.64
C ALA A 124 -1.59 4.49 -12.37
N LEU A 125 -0.33 4.58 -11.90
CA LEU A 125 0.10 3.93 -10.67
C LEU A 125 -0.33 4.71 -9.42
N ARG A 126 -0.38 6.04 -9.47
CA ARG A 126 -0.95 6.86 -8.38
C ARG A 126 -2.46 6.68 -8.24
N ALA A 127 -3.13 6.17 -9.27
CA ALA A 127 -4.52 5.71 -9.24
C ALA A 127 -4.67 4.22 -8.88
N ASN A 128 -3.57 3.48 -8.70
CA ASN A 128 -3.65 2.07 -8.34
C ASN A 128 -3.91 1.90 -6.84
N ARG A 129 -5.11 1.48 -6.48
CA ARG A 129 -5.56 1.27 -5.10
C ARG A 129 -4.54 0.50 -4.24
N GLU A 130 -4.07 -0.65 -4.71
CA GLU A 130 -3.17 -1.52 -3.93
C GLU A 130 -1.82 -0.85 -3.66
N LEU A 131 -1.24 -0.21 -4.68
CA LEU A 131 0.04 0.47 -4.54
C LEU A 131 -0.07 1.68 -3.60
N VAL A 132 -1.16 2.44 -3.68
CA VAL A 132 -1.37 3.59 -2.80
C VAL A 132 -1.60 3.15 -1.36
N LEU A 133 -2.31 2.03 -1.13
CA LEU A 133 -2.45 1.46 0.21
C LEU A 133 -1.12 0.96 0.75
N LEU A 134 -0.28 0.31 -0.07
CA LEU A 134 1.09 -0.04 0.31
C LEU A 134 1.90 1.20 0.71
N ALA A 135 1.78 2.30 -0.04
CA ALA A 135 2.45 3.55 0.29
C ALA A 135 1.97 4.16 1.62
N LEU A 136 0.68 4.04 1.91
CA LEU A 136 0.07 4.46 3.18
C LEU A 136 0.56 3.60 4.36
N GLU A 137 0.78 2.30 4.16
CA GLU A 137 1.33 1.41 5.19
C GLU A 137 2.73 1.84 5.62
N GLU A 138 3.54 2.34 4.69
CA GLU A 138 4.89 2.82 4.95
C GLU A 138 4.95 4.27 5.46
N ASP A 139 4.24 5.21 4.83
CA ASP A 139 4.16 6.60 5.29
C ASP A 139 2.75 7.18 5.05
N PRO A 140 1.98 7.51 6.11
CA PRO A 140 0.67 8.15 5.98
C PRO A 140 0.67 9.46 5.19
N GLN A 141 1.81 10.15 5.08
CA GLN A 141 1.94 11.35 4.26
C GLN A 141 1.94 11.06 2.75
N ALA A 142 2.16 9.81 2.33
CA ALA A 142 2.12 9.39 0.93
C ALA A 142 0.73 9.56 0.29
N LEU A 143 -0.33 9.58 1.11
CA LEU A 143 -1.71 9.80 0.67
C LEU A 143 -1.91 11.10 -0.12
N ARG A 144 -1.07 12.12 0.10
CA ARG A 144 -1.14 13.37 -0.66
C ARG A 144 -0.84 13.19 -2.16
N TYR A 145 -0.19 12.09 -2.53
CA TYR A 145 0.20 11.79 -3.92
C TYR A 145 -0.81 10.88 -4.65
N ALA A 146 -1.76 10.30 -3.92
CA ALA A 146 -2.83 9.47 -4.48
C ALA A 146 -3.68 10.27 -5.47
N ALA A 147 -4.11 9.61 -6.55
CA ALA A 147 -4.98 10.22 -7.55
C ALA A 147 -6.34 10.62 -6.93
N SER A 148 -6.91 11.73 -7.40
CA SER A 148 -8.19 12.27 -6.92
C SER A 148 -9.36 11.28 -7.05
N GLU A 149 -9.30 10.40 -8.04
CA GLU A 149 -10.29 9.39 -8.36
C GLU A 149 -10.40 8.35 -7.24
N LEU A 150 -9.29 8.03 -6.56
CA LEU A 150 -9.32 7.16 -5.39
C LEU A 150 -10.05 7.83 -4.21
N TRP A 151 -9.94 9.15 -4.09
CA TRP A 151 -10.65 9.91 -3.06
C TRP A 151 -12.16 10.06 -3.31
N ALA A 152 -12.64 9.67 -4.50
CA ALA A 152 -14.05 9.50 -4.79
C ALA A 152 -14.54 8.07 -4.54
N ASP A 153 -13.65 7.10 -4.34
CA ASP A 153 -13.99 5.71 -4.05
C ASP A 153 -14.24 5.50 -2.55
N ARG A 154 -15.50 5.22 -2.18
CA ARG A 154 -15.90 4.99 -0.79
C ARG A 154 -15.05 3.90 -0.12
N GLY A 155 -14.80 2.80 -0.83
CA GLY A 155 -14.03 1.68 -0.29
C GLY A 155 -12.58 2.07 0.03
N PHE A 156 -11.96 2.92 -0.78
CA PHE A 156 -10.59 3.37 -0.61
C PHE A 156 -10.50 4.35 0.56
N VAL A 157 -11.41 5.32 0.62
CA VAL A 157 -11.48 6.29 1.71
C VAL A 157 -11.62 5.58 3.07
N LEU A 158 -12.52 4.60 3.16
CA LEU A 158 -12.68 3.81 4.39
C LEU A 158 -11.41 3.04 4.76
N ALA A 159 -10.75 2.39 3.80
CA ALA A 159 -9.49 1.69 4.03
C ALA A 159 -8.36 2.66 4.45
N ALA A 160 -8.30 3.86 3.86
CA ALA A 160 -7.33 4.87 4.24
C ALA A 160 -7.56 5.39 5.66
N MET A 161 -8.83 5.55 6.06
CA MET A 161 -9.24 5.99 7.40
C MET A 161 -8.91 4.99 8.50
N GLU A 162 -8.80 3.69 8.20
CA GLU A 162 -8.34 2.68 9.17
C GLU A 162 -6.92 2.97 9.67
N ARG A 163 -6.09 3.67 8.87
CA ARG A 163 -4.70 4.00 9.22
C ARG A 163 -4.50 5.47 9.57
N ASN A 164 -5.24 6.34 8.90
CA ASN A 164 -5.18 7.78 9.13
C ASN A 164 -6.62 8.34 9.16
N PRO A 165 -7.23 8.50 10.34
CA PRO A 165 -8.59 9.04 10.46
C PRO A 165 -8.80 10.39 9.77
N LEU A 166 -7.75 11.21 9.70
CA LEU A 166 -7.77 12.51 9.00
C LEU A 166 -7.72 12.39 7.47
N ALA A 167 -7.67 11.17 6.91
CA ALA A 167 -7.76 10.93 5.47
C ALA A 167 -9.06 11.45 4.86
N LEU A 168 -10.14 11.59 5.67
CA LEU A 168 -11.40 12.20 5.25
C LEU A 168 -11.22 13.58 4.58
N ARG A 169 -10.19 14.34 4.96
CA ARG A 169 -9.90 15.65 4.36
C ARG A 169 -9.63 15.62 2.85
N HIS A 170 -9.14 14.47 2.37
CA HIS A 170 -8.82 14.27 0.96
C HIS A 170 -10.02 13.74 0.17
N ALA A 171 -11.02 13.17 0.85
CA ALA A 171 -12.20 12.59 0.22
C ALA A 171 -12.98 13.63 -0.60
N SER A 172 -13.67 13.15 -1.64
CA SER A 172 -14.59 13.95 -2.46
C SER A 172 -15.66 14.64 -1.62
N MET A 173 -16.24 15.72 -2.15
CA MET A 173 -17.29 16.47 -1.46
C MET A 173 -18.50 15.58 -1.15
N GLU A 174 -18.82 14.67 -2.05
CA GLU A 174 -19.89 13.68 -1.92
C GLU A 174 -19.66 12.77 -0.72
N LEU A 175 -18.45 12.21 -0.56
CA LEU A 175 -18.13 11.35 0.57
C LEU A 175 -17.98 12.12 1.90
N ARG A 176 -17.55 13.38 1.85
CA ARG A 176 -17.56 14.27 3.02
C ARG A 176 -18.96 14.69 3.45
N ALA A 177 -19.97 14.51 2.59
CA ALA A 177 -21.38 14.71 2.89
C ALA A 177 -22.12 13.39 3.20
N ASP A 178 -21.43 12.26 3.15
CA ASP A 178 -22.00 10.94 3.44
C ASP A 178 -21.99 10.68 4.97
N PRO A 179 -23.15 10.58 5.62
CA PRO A 179 -23.23 10.44 7.08
C PRO A 179 -22.49 9.21 7.60
N ASP A 180 -22.50 8.09 6.88
CA ASP A 180 -21.87 6.85 7.33
C ASP A 180 -20.34 6.97 7.30
N VAL A 181 -19.81 7.57 6.22
CA VAL A 181 -18.37 7.76 6.06
C VAL A 181 -17.85 8.74 7.10
N VAL A 182 -18.56 9.84 7.33
CA VAL A 182 -18.14 10.83 8.33
C VAL A 182 -18.26 10.28 9.74
N ARG A 183 -19.35 9.57 10.07
CA ARG A 183 -19.50 8.92 11.38
C ARG A 183 -18.35 7.95 11.66
N CYS A 184 -18.01 7.11 10.68
CA CYS A 184 -16.86 6.21 10.75
C CYS A 184 -15.53 6.96 11.01
N ALA A 185 -15.36 8.17 10.49
CA ALA A 185 -14.19 8.99 10.75
C ALA A 185 -14.18 9.58 12.17
N VAL A 186 -15.33 10.12 12.58
CA VAL A 186 -15.54 10.74 13.90
C VAL A 186 -15.34 9.73 15.03
N GLU A 187 -15.88 8.51 14.89
CA GLU A 187 -15.69 7.41 15.86
C GLU A 187 -14.22 7.00 16.06
N ARG A 188 -13.32 7.40 15.17
CA ARG A 188 -11.87 7.14 15.28
C ARG A 188 -11.07 8.36 15.71
N ASN A 189 -11.60 9.55 15.48
CA ASN A 189 -10.98 10.82 15.80
C ASN A 189 -12.03 11.94 15.67
N GLY A 190 -12.43 12.54 16.79
CA GLY A 190 -13.44 13.61 16.85
C GLY A 190 -13.09 14.81 15.97
N LEU A 191 -11.80 15.13 15.82
CA LEU A 191 -11.34 16.23 14.94
C LEU A 191 -11.60 15.96 13.45
N ALA A 192 -11.95 14.74 13.05
CA ALA A 192 -12.40 14.45 11.69
C ALA A 192 -13.67 15.23 11.31
N LEU A 193 -14.47 15.66 12.30
CA LEU A 193 -15.64 16.53 12.11
C LEU A 193 -15.30 17.80 11.32
N GLN A 194 -14.10 18.36 11.47
CA GLN A 194 -13.66 19.55 10.72
C GLN A 194 -13.71 19.37 9.20
N HIS A 195 -13.62 18.13 8.73
CA HIS A 195 -13.66 17.79 7.32
C HIS A 195 -15.07 17.39 6.85
N ALA A 196 -16.06 17.27 7.72
CA ALA A 196 -17.42 16.98 7.32
C ALA A 196 -18.06 18.13 6.53
N ALA A 197 -19.04 17.81 5.68
CA ALA A 197 -19.89 18.80 5.03
C ALA A 197 -20.66 19.62 6.07
N LYS A 198 -21.01 20.86 5.73
CA LYS A 198 -21.68 21.78 6.67
C LYS A 198 -22.95 21.18 7.30
N ALA A 199 -23.76 20.48 6.52
CA ALA A 199 -24.98 19.84 7.02
C ALA A 199 -24.71 18.82 8.14
N LEU A 200 -23.61 18.05 8.03
CA LEU A 200 -23.21 17.08 9.04
C LEU A 200 -22.56 17.73 10.26
N ARG A 201 -21.92 18.90 10.09
CA ARG A 201 -21.43 19.70 11.23
C ARG A 201 -22.56 20.34 12.04
N ALA A 202 -23.78 20.38 11.49
CA ALA A 202 -25.01 20.76 12.19
C ALA A 202 -25.80 19.54 12.70
N ASP A 203 -25.33 18.31 12.44
CA ASP A 203 -25.94 17.11 12.99
C ASP A 203 -25.53 16.97 14.46
N ARG A 204 -26.50 17.18 15.34
CA ARG A 204 -26.29 17.17 16.78
C ARG A 204 -25.73 15.84 17.30
N GLU A 205 -26.21 14.71 16.80
CA GLU A 205 -25.75 13.40 17.26
C GLU A 205 -24.29 13.15 16.85
N LEU A 206 -23.95 13.53 15.62
CA LEU A 206 -22.58 13.42 15.13
C LEU A 206 -21.62 14.36 15.86
N VAL A 207 -22.04 15.59 16.15
CA VAL A 207 -21.25 16.55 16.92
C VAL A 207 -21.02 16.06 18.34
N LEU A 208 -22.04 15.53 19.01
CA LEU A 208 -21.88 14.94 20.34
C LEU A 208 -20.86 13.80 20.33
N ALA A 209 -20.99 12.85 19.39
CA ALA A 209 -20.02 11.77 19.26
C ALA A 209 -18.59 12.27 19.01
N ALA A 210 -18.42 13.37 18.25
CA ALA A 210 -17.11 13.96 18.01
C ALA A 210 -16.52 14.64 19.25
N VAL A 211 -17.36 15.32 20.03
CA VAL A 211 -16.98 16.03 21.25
C VAL A 211 -16.71 15.07 22.41
N GLU A 212 -17.41 13.94 22.44
CA GLU A 212 -17.14 12.82 23.35
C GLU A 212 -15.76 12.20 23.13
N ASP A 213 -15.26 12.16 21.88
CA ASP A 213 -13.89 11.68 21.59
C ASP A 213 -12.82 12.77 21.75
N ASP A 214 -13.12 14.01 21.32
CA ASP A 214 -12.21 15.14 21.44
C ASP A 214 -12.99 16.45 21.63
N ALA A 215 -12.88 17.06 22.81
CA ALA A 215 -13.56 18.31 23.15
C ALA A 215 -13.22 19.47 22.18
N ASP A 216 -12.02 19.48 21.60
CA ASP A 216 -11.62 20.49 20.61
C ASP A 216 -12.44 20.36 19.31
N ALA A 217 -13.13 19.24 19.08
CA ALA A 217 -14.03 19.05 17.94
C ALA A 217 -15.20 20.05 17.95
N LEU A 218 -15.60 20.56 19.12
CA LEU A 218 -16.68 21.54 19.28
C LEU A 218 -16.46 22.78 18.41
N GLN A 219 -15.21 23.24 18.24
CA GLN A 219 -14.89 24.42 17.43
C GLN A 219 -15.29 24.27 15.95
N PHE A 220 -15.48 23.03 15.48
CA PHE A 220 -15.81 22.72 14.10
C PHE A 220 -17.31 22.51 13.86
N ALA A 221 -18.10 22.35 14.92
CA ALA A 221 -19.56 22.25 14.85
C ALA A 221 -20.18 23.50 14.22
N ASP A 222 -21.42 23.40 13.75
CA ASP A 222 -22.19 24.58 13.32
C ASP A 222 -22.34 25.58 14.49
N PRO A 223 -22.27 26.90 14.25
CA PRO A 223 -22.33 27.91 15.31
C PRO A 223 -23.51 27.76 16.28
N GLU A 224 -24.66 27.25 15.82
CA GLU A 224 -25.81 27.00 16.70
C GLU A 224 -25.49 25.93 17.77
N LEU A 225 -24.75 24.88 17.40
CA LEU A 225 -24.33 23.82 18.32
C LEU A 225 -23.12 24.19 19.18
N GLN A 226 -22.29 25.14 18.73
CA GLN A 226 -21.19 25.67 19.55
C GLN A 226 -21.68 26.42 20.80
N CYS A 227 -22.91 26.94 20.76
CA CYS A 227 -23.57 27.60 21.89
C CYS A 227 -24.61 26.71 22.59
N ASP A 228 -24.77 25.46 22.15
CA ASP A 228 -25.71 24.52 22.75
C ASP A 228 -25.21 24.07 24.12
N THR A 229 -26.07 24.19 25.13
CA THR A 229 -25.66 23.95 26.52
C THR A 229 -25.31 22.49 26.78
N GLU A 230 -26.00 21.55 26.13
CA GLU A 230 -25.75 20.12 26.31
C GLU A 230 -24.46 19.72 25.60
N VAL A 231 -24.19 20.24 24.40
CA VAL A 231 -22.93 19.97 23.68
C VAL A 231 -21.73 20.57 24.42
N ILE A 232 -21.85 21.80 24.96
CA ILE A 232 -20.80 22.40 25.78
C ILE A 232 -20.57 21.56 27.05
N GLN A 233 -21.62 21.10 27.71
CA GLN A 233 -21.48 20.24 28.88
C GLN A 233 -20.71 18.96 28.55
N ALA A 234 -21.05 18.27 27.45
CA ALA A 234 -20.33 17.09 26.99
C ALA A 234 -18.82 17.39 26.76
N SER A 235 -18.49 18.53 26.15
CA SER A 235 -17.08 18.92 25.92
C SER A 235 -16.27 19.16 27.20
N LEU A 236 -16.93 19.51 28.31
CA LEU A 236 -16.28 19.86 29.58
C LEU A 236 -16.07 18.65 30.50
N GLU A 237 -16.79 17.55 30.26
CA GLU A 237 -16.71 16.34 31.07
C GLU A 237 -15.44 15.51 30.77
N GLU A 238 -14.95 15.52 29.53
CA GLU A 238 -13.68 14.90 29.07
C GLU A 238 -12.41 15.64 29.57
N GLY A 239 -12.51 16.94 29.86
CA GLY A 239 -11.38 17.77 30.29
C GLY A 239 -10.87 17.53 31.72
N ARG A 240 -11.35 16.49 32.42
CA ARG A 240 -10.93 16.16 33.79
C ARG A 240 -10.15 14.84 33.82
N PRO A 241 -8.85 14.85 34.16
CA PRO A 241 -8.12 13.62 34.45
C PRO A 241 -8.65 12.92 35.71
#